data_AF-E2Q5Y1-F1
#
_entry.id   AF-E2Q5Y1-F1
#
_cell.length_a   1.000
_cell.length_b   1.000
_cell.length_c   1.000
_cell.angle_alpha   90.00
_cell.angle_beta   90.00
_cell.angle_gamma   90.00
#
_symmetry.space_group_name_H-M   'P 1'
#
loop_
_entity.id
_entity.type
_entity.pdbx_description
1 polymer ?
#
loop_
_entity_poly.entity_id
_entity_poly.type
_entity_poly.pdbx_seq_one_letter_code
_entity_poly.pdbx_strand_id
1 'polypeptide(L)'
;MSTAQAAQHRPGAPAAVQPLQAEPTAEEQERLREIAGAIWTPQLAAGWNMNAEVANVLSEATERILTCSEAFALVPRPAPWMPGLSYLVKYWKNLKDYFLVVKDNRTYRACVVSTAAYYRSIIEMASAGI
;
A
#
# COMPACT_ATOMS: atom_id res chain seq x y z
N MET A 1 41.53 34.92 36.90
CA MET A 1 40.46 35.79 36.37
C MET A 1 40.04 35.19 35.03
N SER A 2 38.95 34.41 35.03
CA SER A 2 38.39 33.74 33.84
C SER A 2 37.32 34.62 33.19
N THR A 3 37.44 34.89 31.91
CA THR A 3 36.35 35.40 31.08
C THR A 3 35.71 34.23 30.34
N ALA A 4 34.48 33.88 30.73
CA ALA A 4 33.63 32.94 30.02
C ALA A 4 33.01 33.65 28.80
N GLN A 5 33.23 33.12 27.60
CA GLN A 5 32.51 33.54 26.39
C GLN A 5 31.25 32.69 26.23
N ALA A 6 30.10 33.35 26.30
CA ALA A 6 28.83 32.84 25.82
C ALA A 6 28.64 33.26 24.35
N ALA A 7 28.39 32.29 23.46
CA ALA A 7 27.72 32.45 22.17
C ALA A 7 27.38 31.04 21.66
N GLN A 8 26.28 30.70 21.00
CA GLN A 8 25.00 31.31 20.65
C GLN A 8 24.14 30.15 20.12
N HIS A 9 22.83 30.30 20.22
CA HIS A 9 21.79 29.34 19.83
C HIS A 9 21.92 28.88 18.36
N ARG A 10 21.96 27.55 18.10
CA ARG A 10 21.62 27.01 16.77
C ARG A 10 20.15 26.57 16.80
N PRO A 11 19.26 27.17 15.99
CA PRO A 11 17.95 26.58 15.78
C PRO A 11 18.14 25.24 15.07
N GLY A 12 17.48 24.20 15.57
CA GLY A 12 17.47 22.88 14.95
C GLY A 12 17.05 23.01 13.49
N ALA A 13 17.83 22.39 12.60
CA ALA A 13 17.47 22.28 11.19
C ALA A 13 16.06 21.69 11.07
N PRO A 14 15.22 22.17 10.14
CA PRO A 14 13.96 21.51 9.86
C PRO A 14 14.25 20.05 9.49
N ALA A 15 13.55 19.13 10.14
CA ALA A 15 13.59 17.71 9.80
C ALA A 15 13.39 17.58 8.29
N ALA A 16 14.34 16.94 7.62
CA ALA A 16 14.24 16.67 6.20
C ALA A 16 12.93 15.92 5.94
N VAL A 17 12.04 16.55 5.19
CA VAL A 17 10.85 15.89 4.63
C VAL A 17 11.41 14.70 3.85
N GLN A 18 11.05 13.48 4.26
CA GLN A 18 11.39 12.27 3.52
C GLN A 18 10.94 12.46 2.07
N PRO A 19 11.67 11.95 1.06
CA PRO A 19 11.30 12.15 -0.32
C PRO A 19 9.86 11.68 -0.50
N LEU A 20 8.98 12.60 -0.92
CA LEU A 20 7.62 12.25 -1.35
C LEU A 20 7.77 11.08 -2.31
N GLN A 21 7.26 9.91 -1.93
CA GLN A 21 7.05 8.85 -2.89
C GLN A 21 6.26 9.47 -4.04
N ALA A 22 6.76 9.31 -5.26
CA ALA A 22 6.15 9.97 -6.41
C ALA A 22 4.67 9.58 -6.45
N GLU A 23 3.79 10.59 -6.54
CA GLU A 23 2.36 10.34 -6.65
C GLU A 23 2.08 9.47 -7.87
N PRO A 24 1.23 8.44 -7.74
CA PRO A 24 0.87 7.59 -8.87
C PRO A 24 0.25 8.43 -9.99
N THR A 25 0.66 8.17 -11.23
CA THR A 25 0.03 8.76 -12.42
C THR A 25 -1.43 8.34 -12.53
N ALA A 26 -2.25 9.06 -13.30
CA ALA A 26 -3.68 8.74 -13.45
C ALA A 26 -3.94 7.28 -13.89
N GLU A 27 -3.10 6.76 -14.79
CA GLU A 27 -3.19 5.36 -15.23
C GLU A 27 -2.82 4.38 -14.10
N GLU A 28 -1.81 4.70 -13.29
CA GLU A 28 -1.44 3.89 -12.13
C GLU A 28 -2.53 3.92 -11.06
N GLN A 29 -3.15 5.07 -10.83
CA GLN A 29 -4.29 5.21 -9.92
C GLN A 29 -5.47 4.33 -10.34
N GLU A 30 -5.77 4.24 -11.63
CA GLU A 30 -6.81 3.35 -12.14
C GLU A 30 -6.46 1.88 -11.85
N ARG A 31 -5.22 1.47 -12.14
CA ARG A 31 -4.73 0.11 -11.85
C ARG A 31 -4.81 -0.22 -10.35
N LEU A 32 -4.41 0.71 -9.48
CA LEU A 32 -4.53 0.56 -8.02
C LEU A 32 -5.99 0.40 -7.60
N ARG A 33 -6.90 1.16 -8.21
CA ARG A 33 -8.34 1.10 -7.92
C ARG A 33 -8.94 -0.25 -8.31
N GLU A 34 -8.46 -0.87 -9.37
CA GLU A 34 -8.91 -2.21 -9.74
C GLU A 34 -8.47 -3.28 -8.74
N ILE A 35 -7.23 -3.21 -8.24
CA ILE A 35 -6.73 -4.11 -7.20
C ILE A 35 -7.51 -3.89 -5.89
N ALA A 36 -7.66 -2.64 -5.48
CA ALA A 36 -8.45 -2.24 -4.31
C ALA A 36 -9.90 -2.75 -4.41
N GLY A 37 -10.51 -2.62 -5.59
CA GLY A 37 -11.86 -3.09 -5.87
C GLY A 37 -12.01 -4.60 -5.72
N ALA A 38 -10.98 -5.38 -6.04
CA ALA A 38 -10.99 -6.83 -5.88
C ALA A 38 -10.85 -7.27 -4.40
N ILE A 39 -10.21 -6.46 -3.54
CA ILE A 39 -10.08 -6.76 -2.10
C ILE A 39 -11.29 -6.26 -1.31
N TRP A 40 -11.80 -5.05 -1.56
CA TRP A 40 -12.84 -4.39 -0.74
C TRP A 40 -14.18 -4.12 -1.42
N THR A 41 -14.30 -4.31 -2.73
CA THR A 41 -15.37 -3.88 -3.65
C THR A 41 -15.05 -2.60 -4.46
N PRO A 42 -15.49 -2.54 -5.74
CA PRO A 42 -15.28 -1.36 -6.58
C PRO A 42 -15.91 -0.08 -6.02
N GLN A 43 -17.07 -0.19 -5.37
CA GLN A 43 -17.80 0.95 -4.81
C GLN A 43 -17.00 1.64 -3.70
N LEU A 44 -16.30 0.85 -2.89
CA LEU A 44 -15.48 1.37 -1.81
C LEU A 44 -14.20 2.00 -2.34
N ALA A 45 -13.53 1.29 -3.25
CA ALA A 45 -12.30 1.75 -3.87
C ALA A 45 -12.50 3.04 -4.70
N ALA A 46 -13.69 3.27 -5.27
CA ALA A 46 -14.02 4.49 -5.99
C ALA A 46 -13.98 5.74 -5.09
N GLY A 47 -14.21 5.59 -3.78
CA GLY A 47 -14.18 6.69 -2.82
C GLY A 47 -12.79 7.11 -2.34
N TRP A 48 -11.74 6.35 -2.65
CA TRP A 48 -10.38 6.64 -2.18
C TRP A 48 -9.56 7.46 -3.17
N ASN A 49 -8.72 8.33 -2.61
CA ASN A 49 -7.63 8.98 -3.30
C ASN A 49 -6.47 7.98 -3.44
N MET A 50 -6.10 7.63 -4.67
CA MET A 50 -5.06 6.63 -4.95
C MET A 50 -3.68 7.28 -4.92
N ASN A 51 -3.31 7.81 -3.76
CA ASN A 51 -2.01 8.44 -3.53
C ASN A 51 -0.91 7.40 -3.25
N ALA A 52 0.31 7.88 -3.03
CA ALA A 52 1.44 7.00 -2.73
C ALA A 52 1.27 6.18 -1.44
N GLU A 53 0.63 6.73 -0.40
CA GLU A 53 0.38 6.00 0.85
C GLU A 53 -0.63 4.88 0.67
N VAL A 54 -1.71 5.11 -0.09
CA VAL A 54 -2.66 4.07 -0.48
C VAL A 54 -1.97 2.98 -1.27
N ALA A 55 -1.03 3.32 -2.17
CA ALA A 55 -0.24 2.32 -2.89
C ALA A 55 0.61 1.45 -1.95
N ASN A 56 1.16 2.02 -0.86
CA ASN A 56 1.87 1.24 0.15
C ASN A 56 0.93 0.29 0.90
N VAL A 57 -0.20 0.81 1.41
CA VAL A 57 -1.19 0.00 2.14
C VAL A 57 -1.74 -1.13 1.26
N LEU A 58 -2.02 -0.86 -0.02
CA LEU A 58 -2.43 -1.87 -0.98
C LEU A 58 -1.35 -2.93 -1.20
N SER A 59 -0.08 -2.55 -1.16
CA SER A 59 1.03 -3.48 -1.30
C SER A 59 1.12 -4.42 -0.09
N GLU A 60 1.07 -3.88 1.13
CA GLU A 60 1.08 -4.69 2.35
C GLU A 60 -0.13 -5.63 2.45
N ALA A 61 -1.33 -5.13 2.12
CA ALA A 61 -2.54 -5.93 2.11
C ALA A 61 -2.43 -7.08 1.09
N THR A 62 -1.90 -6.80 -0.10
CA THR A 62 -1.65 -7.81 -1.13
C THR A 62 -0.67 -8.88 -0.64
N GLU A 63 0.46 -8.47 -0.05
CA GLU A 63 1.44 -9.41 0.51
C GLU A 63 0.85 -10.29 1.61
N ARG A 64 0.07 -9.71 2.51
CA ARG A 64 -0.59 -10.45 3.59
C ARG A 64 -1.58 -11.49 3.06
N ILE A 65 -2.37 -11.14 2.04
CA ILE A 65 -3.30 -12.08 1.39
C ILE A 65 -2.52 -13.25 0.77
N LEU A 66 -1.46 -12.95 0.00
CA LEU A 66 -0.66 -13.95 -0.68
C LEU A 66 0.04 -14.89 0.31
N THR A 67 0.55 -14.33 1.40
CA THR A 67 1.20 -15.09 2.47
C THR A 67 0.22 -16.01 3.20
N CYS A 68 -0.98 -15.51 3.52
CA CYS A 68 -2.02 -16.27 4.21
C CYS A 68 -2.53 -17.46 3.38
N SER A 69 -2.60 -17.32 2.06
CA SER A 69 -3.33 -18.26 1.20
C SER A 69 -2.46 -19.35 0.56
N GLU A 70 -1.17 -19.44 0.89
CA GLU A 70 -0.16 -20.27 0.19
C GLU A 70 -0.19 -20.09 -1.35
N ALA A 71 -0.71 -18.96 -1.81
CA ALA A 71 -1.06 -18.63 -3.19
C ALA A 71 0.14 -18.45 -4.15
N PHE A 72 1.35 -18.65 -3.64
CA PHE A 72 2.60 -18.33 -4.32
C PHE A 72 2.93 -19.20 -5.54
N ALA A 73 2.08 -20.16 -5.91
CA ALA A 73 2.29 -20.99 -7.10
C ALA A 73 1.89 -20.30 -8.42
N LEU A 74 0.97 -19.33 -8.40
CA LEU A 74 0.38 -18.77 -9.63
C LEU A 74 0.75 -17.31 -9.94
N VAL A 75 1.30 -16.58 -8.97
CA VAL A 75 1.77 -15.19 -9.17
C VAL A 75 3.28 -15.14 -8.90
N PRO A 76 4.09 -14.54 -9.79
CA PRO A 76 5.52 -14.34 -9.53
C PRO A 76 5.72 -13.64 -8.19
N ARG A 77 6.47 -14.29 -7.29
CA ARG A 77 6.75 -13.69 -5.99
C ARG A 77 7.53 -12.39 -6.17
N PRO A 78 7.09 -11.28 -5.57
CA PRO A 78 7.99 -10.15 -5.43
C PRO A 78 9.17 -10.56 -4.55
N ALA A 79 10.31 -9.94 -4.79
CA ALA A 79 11.46 -10.11 -3.93
C ALA A 79 11.10 -9.64 -2.50
N PRO A 80 11.69 -10.21 -1.43
CA PRO A 80 11.34 -9.91 -0.04
C PRO A 80 11.53 -8.45 0.41
N TRP A 81 11.98 -7.56 -0.48
CA TRP A 81 12.11 -6.12 -0.26
C TRP A 81 11.04 -5.28 -1.00
N MET A 82 9.98 -5.90 -1.53
CA MET A 82 8.84 -5.25 -2.18
C MET A 82 7.57 -6.14 -2.06
N PRO A 83 6.37 -5.55 -1.93
CA PRO A 83 5.82 -4.75 -3.01
C PRO A 83 5.69 -3.27 -2.64
N GLY A 84 6.02 -2.42 -3.60
CA GLY A 84 5.63 -1.02 -3.61
C GLY A 84 4.84 -0.71 -4.87
N LEU A 85 4.54 0.57 -5.10
CA LEU A 85 3.80 1.05 -6.27
C LEU A 85 4.22 0.37 -7.59
N SER A 86 5.52 0.25 -7.85
CA SER A 86 6.05 -0.35 -9.09
C SER A 86 5.65 -1.81 -9.30
N TYR A 87 5.54 -2.60 -8.23
CA TYR A 87 5.10 -3.99 -8.31
C TYR A 87 3.59 -4.06 -8.60
N LEU A 88 2.79 -3.30 -7.86
CA LEU A 88 1.33 -3.26 -8.05
C LEU A 88 0.99 -2.84 -9.48
N VAL A 89 1.61 -1.75 -9.97
CA VAL A 89 1.40 -1.23 -11.31
C VAL A 89 1.88 -2.19 -12.39
N LYS A 90 2.96 -2.93 -12.17
CA LYS A 90 3.49 -3.88 -13.16
C LYS A 90 2.63 -5.13 -13.28
N TYR A 91 2.10 -5.63 -12.16
CA TYR A 91 1.39 -6.91 -12.10
C TYR A 91 -0.10 -6.77 -11.80
N TRP A 92 -0.68 -5.57 -11.94
CA TRP A 92 -2.06 -5.28 -11.54
C TRP A 92 -3.08 -6.27 -12.11
N LYS A 93 -2.92 -6.64 -13.38
CA LYS A 93 -3.84 -7.54 -14.06
C LYS A 93 -3.75 -8.95 -13.50
N ASN A 94 -2.54 -9.46 -13.29
CA ASN A 94 -2.31 -10.76 -12.66
C ASN A 94 -2.92 -10.80 -11.25
N LEU A 95 -2.75 -9.73 -10.47
CA LEU A 95 -3.31 -9.63 -9.11
C LEU A 95 -4.84 -9.61 -9.13
N LYS A 96 -5.44 -8.73 -9.94
CA LYS A 96 -6.90 -8.62 -10.10
C LYS A 96 -7.51 -9.95 -10.57
N ASP A 97 -6.98 -10.50 -11.66
CA ASP A 97 -7.50 -11.74 -12.25
C ASP A 97 -7.36 -12.90 -11.25
N TYR A 98 -6.23 -12.97 -10.54
CA TYR A 98 -6.05 -13.96 -9.47
C TYR A 98 -7.11 -13.80 -8.38
N PHE A 99 -7.26 -12.61 -7.80
CA PHE A 99 -8.23 -12.34 -6.75
C PHE A 99 -9.66 -12.72 -7.16
N LEU A 100 -10.02 -12.46 -8.42
CA LEU A 100 -11.31 -12.84 -8.98
C LEU A 100 -11.47 -14.36 -9.19
N VAL A 101 -10.42 -15.06 -9.64
CA VAL A 101 -10.46 -16.50 -9.88
C VAL A 101 -10.57 -17.29 -8.58
N VAL A 102 -9.79 -16.91 -7.56
CA VAL A 102 -9.71 -17.68 -6.30
C VAL A 102 -10.70 -17.23 -5.24
N LYS A 103 -11.53 -16.21 -5.49
CA LYS A 103 -12.53 -15.68 -4.54
C LYS A 103 -13.48 -16.74 -3.96
N ASP A 104 -13.74 -17.83 -4.70
CA ASP A 104 -14.65 -18.90 -4.29
C ASP A 104 -13.95 -20.02 -3.50
N ASN A 105 -12.62 -20.02 -3.42
CA ASN A 105 -11.86 -20.90 -2.53
C ASN A 105 -12.01 -20.42 -1.07
N ARG A 106 -12.44 -21.31 -0.17
CA ARG A 106 -12.77 -20.95 1.23
C ARG A 106 -11.57 -20.39 2.00
N THR A 107 -10.40 -21.01 1.86
CA THR A 107 -9.17 -20.57 2.54
C THR A 107 -8.74 -19.21 2.01
N TYR A 108 -8.72 -19.06 0.69
CA TYR A 108 -8.38 -17.79 0.05
C TYR A 108 -9.34 -16.66 0.45
N ARG A 109 -10.64 -16.93 0.42
CA ARG A 109 -11.68 -15.98 0.83
C ARG A 109 -11.49 -15.54 2.28
N ALA A 110 -11.15 -16.46 3.19
CA ALA A 110 -10.87 -16.11 4.58
C ALA A 110 -9.66 -15.17 4.70
N CYS A 111 -8.60 -15.40 3.93
CA CYS A 111 -7.43 -14.53 3.87
C CYS A 111 -7.77 -13.12 3.35
N VAL A 112 -8.54 -13.02 2.27
CA VAL A 112 -8.98 -11.72 1.72
C VAL A 112 -9.86 -10.98 2.71
N VAL A 113 -10.90 -11.63 3.25
CA VAL A 113 -11.86 -10.98 4.16
C VAL A 113 -11.18 -10.52 5.45
N SER A 114 -10.31 -11.34 6.04
CA SER A 114 -9.59 -10.97 7.26
C SER A 114 -8.59 -9.82 7.01
N THR A 115 -7.88 -9.85 5.88
CA THR A 115 -6.95 -8.78 5.50
C THR A 115 -7.69 -7.48 5.18
N ALA A 116 -8.78 -7.56 4.42
CA ALA A 116 -9.62 -6.42 4.09
C ALA A 116 -10.19 -5.77 5.36
N ALA A 117 -10.64 -6.56 6.33
CA ALA A 117 -11.12 -6.05 7.61
C ALA A 117 -10.00 -5.36 8.41
N TYR A 118 -8.80 -5.97 8.47
CA TYR A 118 -7.67 -5.41 9.21
C TYR A 118 -7.18 -4.07 8.64
N TYR A 119 -7.03 -3.97 7.32
CA TYR A 119 -6.51 -2.77 6.66
C TYR A 119 -7.56 -1.70 6.37
N ARG A 120 -8.84 -1.92 6.74
CA ARG A 120 -9.94 -1.03 6.35
C ARG A 120 -9.76 0.41 6.81
N SER A 121 -9.45 0.64 8.08
CA SER A 121 -9.22 1.98 8.62
C SER A 121 -7.89 2.56 8.16
N ILE A 122 -6.87 1.71 7.99
CA ILE A 122 -5.53 2.10 7.56
C ILE A 122 -5.58 2.71 6.15
N ILE A 123 -6.27 2.06 5.22
CA ILE A 123 -6.40 2.57 3.84
C ILE A 123 -7.27 3.83 3.76
N GLU A 124 -8.23 4.01 4.68
CA GLU A 124 -9.02 5.25 4.77
C GLU A 124 -8.21 6.43 5.25
N MET A 125 -7.36 6.24 6.26
CA MET A 125 -6.45 7.27 6.75
C MET A 125 -5.42 7.63 5.67
N ALA A 126 -4.78 6.63 5.06
CA ALA A 126 -3.88 6.83 3.93
C ALA A 126 -4.56 7.57 2.77
N SER A 127 -5.81 7.22 2.44
CA SER A 127 -6.60 7.92 1.42
C SER A 127 -6.90 9.38 1.81
N ALA A 128 -6.98 9.69 3.10
CA ALA A 128 -7.16 11.06 3.59
C ALA A 128 -5.84 11.84 3.67
N GLY A 129 -4.69 11.17 3.49
CA GLY A 129 -3.35 11.73 3.64
C GLY A 129 -2.94 11.93 5.10
N ILE A 130 -3.32 10.97 5.97
CA ILE A 130 -3.08 10.97 7.42
C ILE A 130 -2.37 9.69 7.82
#